data_AF-A0A0G4HFT2-F1
#
_entry.id   AF-A0A0G4HFT2-F1
#
_cell.length_a   1.000
_cell.length_b   1.000
_cell.length_c   1.000
_cell.angle_alpha   90.00
_cell.angle_beta   90.00
_cell.angle_gamma   90.00
#
_symmetry.space_group_name_H-M   'P 1'
#
loop_
_entity.id
_entity.type
_entity.pdbx_description
1 polymer ?
#
loop_
_entity_poly.entity_id
_entity_poly.type
_entity_poly.pdbx_seq_one_letter_code
_entity_poly.pdbx_strand_id
1 'polypeptide(L)'
;MKLQLPRIVLKQPDEFTGRRDTVERFITDTDDYFTNVNVAPHRQLGLAKSFLCKELRDWFDLRVKRSMGFADWPALYEVLRRRYKEKHEKRKARKQVLSLRCTGTVDDYNKQFSLLALRITNASEEDLIEDYIEGFLPGIMYETDRMEPAILDEAIEKALDSEIWLKQASSRS
;
A
#
# COMPACT_ATOMS: atom_id res chain seq x y z
N MET A 1 28.18 44.37 -22.14
CA MET A 1 28.40 43.35 -21.10
C MET A 1 27.46 42.19 -21.36
N LYS A 2 27.98 40.97 -21.58
CA LYS A 2 27.14 39.77 -21.60
C LYS A 2 27.01 39.29 -20.16
N LEU A 3 25.81 39.36 -19.59
CA LEU A 3 25.50 38.73 -18.30
C LEU A 3 25.61 37.22 -18.48
N GLN A 4 26.65 36.62 -17.92
CA GLN A 4 26.79 35.18 -17.85
C GLN A 4 25.97 34.71 -16.65
N LEU A 5 24.77 34.18 -16.93
CA LEU A 5 23.93 33.56 -15.91
C LEU A 5 24.71 32.39 -15.27
N PRO A 6 24.63 32.20 -13.94
CA PRO A 6 25.29 31.07 -13.28
C PRO A 6 24.79 29.77 -13.91
N ARG A 7 25.72 28.90 -14.29
CA ARG A 7 25.42 27.58 -14.86
C ARG A 7 24.83 26.73 -13.74
N ILE A 8 23.51 26.73 -13.61
CA ILE A 8 22.80 25.85 -12.67
C ILE A 8 23.16 24.42 -13.08
N VAL A 9 23.91 23.71 -12.24
CA VAL A 9 24.17 22.29 -12.45
C VAL A 9 22.87 21.57 -12.12
N LEU A 10 22.13 21.16 -13.15
CA LEU A 10 20.94 20.34 -12.98
C LEU A 10 21.36 18.98 -12.44
N LYS A 11 20.86 18.64 -11.24
CA LYS A 11 21.14 17.34 -10.62
C LYS A 11 20.38 16.25 -11.36
N GLN A 12 21.10 15.26 -11.88
CA GLN A 12 20.50 14.04 -12.42
C GLN A 12 19.96 13.14 -11.30
N PRO A 13 18.92 12.34 -11.55
CA PRO A 13 18.42 11.39 -10.56
C PRO A 13 19.51 10.40 -10.14
N ASP A 14 19.53 10.06 -8.86
CA ASP A 14 20.40 9.01 -8.34
C ASP A 14 19.92 7.63 -8.86
N GLU A 15 20.83 6.66 -8.98
CA GLU A 15 20.46 5.32 -9.47
C GLU A 15 19.39 4.68 -8.56
N PHE A 16 18.29 4.25 -9.15
CA PHE A 16 17.24 3.54 -8.42
C PHE A 16 17.61 2.07 -8.25
N THR A 17 17.93 1.71 -7.01
CA THR A 17 18.32 0.35 -6.63
C THR A 17 17.13 -0.54 -6.25
N GLY A 18 15.90 -0.14 -6.57
CA GLY A 18 14.68 -0.86 -6.14
C GLY A 18 14.34 -0.68 -4.66
N ARG A 19 14.93 0.31 -3.99
CA ARG A 19 14.64 0.62 -2.58
C ARG A 19 13.28 1.29 -2.44
N ARG A 20 12.46 0.76 -1.54
CA ARG A 20 11.08 1.22 -1.30
C ARG A 20 11.02 2.69 -0.87
N ASP A 21 11.85 3.06 0.10
CA ASP A 21 11.87 4.40 0.69
C ASP A 21 12.32 5.49 -0.30
N THR A 22 12.91 5.09 -1.43
CA THR A 22 13.41 6.00 -2.45
C THR A 22 12.57 6.00 -3.72
N VAL A 23 11.49 5.21 -3.84
CA VAL A 23 10.73 5.10 -5.10
C VAL A 23 10.04 6.42 -5.49
N GLU A 24 9.32 7.06 -4.56
CA GLU A 24 8.64 8.34 -4.82
C GLU A 24 9.64 9.48 -5.08
N ARG A 25 10.75 9.47 -4.34
CA ARG A 25 11.85 10.41 -4.55
C ARG A 25 12.45 10.23 -5.95
N PHE A 26 12.76 8.99 -6.33
CA PHE A 26 13.29 8.69 -7.65
C PHE A 26 12.35 9.15 -8.78
N ILE A 27 11.04 8.91 -8.62
CA ILE A 27 10.02 9.36 -9.59
C ILE A 27 10.03 10.89 -9.69
N THR A 28 9.94 11.58 -8.56
CA THR A 28 9.93 13.05 -8.50
C THR A 28 11.21 13.64 -9.08
N ASP A 29 12.37 13.15 -8.67
CA ASP A 29 13.67 13.60 -9.16
C ASP A 29 13.80 13.39 -10.68
N THR A 30 13.23 12.29 -11.20
CA THR A 30 13.25 11.98 -12.64
C THR A 30 12.31 12.89 -13.44
N ASP A 31 11.10 13.16 -12.94
CA ASP A 31 10.15 14.10 -13.56
C ASP A 31 10.70 15.54 -13.57
N ASP A 32 11.28 15.97 -12.45
CA ASP A 32 11.94 17.28 -12.34
C ASP A 32 13.11 17.37 -13.33
N TYR A 33 13.92 16.31 -13.43
CA TYR A 33 15.01 16.26 -14.40
C TYR A 33 14.52 16.34 -15.85
N PHE A 34 13.48 15.60 -16.21
CA PHE A 34 12.89 15.66 -17.55
C PHE A 34 12.33 17.04 -17.88
N THR A 35 11.67 17.68 -16.92
CA THR A 35 11.11 19.02 -17.05
C THR A 35 12.21 20.06 -17.21
N ASN A 36 13.21 20.02 -16.33
CA ASN A 36 14.29 21.01 -16.30
C ASN A 36 15.22 20.94 -17.52
N VAL A 37 15.45 19.73 -18.06
CA VAL A 37 16.29 19.51 -19.25
C VAL A 37 15.45 19.51 -20.55
N ASN A 38 14.13 19.66 -20.45
CA ASN A 38 13.20 19.63 -21.57
C ASN A 38 13.35 18.35 -22.43
N VAL A 39 13.36 17.19 -21.77
CA VAL A 39 13.52 15.88 -22.41
C VAL A 39 12.25 15.54 -23.19
N ALA A 40 12.39 15.36 -24.50
CA ALA A 40 11.28 15.00 -25.37
C ALA A 40 10.60 13.69 -24.90
N PRO A 41 9.24 13.60 -24.88
CA PRO A 41 8.52 12.46 -24.31
C PRO A 41 8.98 11.08 -24.81
N HIS A 42 9.24 10.94 -26.12
CA HIS A 42 9.70 9.69 -26.73
C HIS A 42 11.09 9.22 -26.25
N ARG A 43 11.89 10.09 -25.60
CA ARG A 43 13.22 9.76 -25.05
C ARG A 43 13.18 9.47 -23.55
N GLN A 44 12.13 9.91 -22.86
CA GLN A 44 12.03 9.84 -21.40
C GLN A 44 12.13 8.40 -20.90
N LEU A 45 11.42 7.45 -21.52
CA LEU A 45 11.44 6.05 -21.10
C LEU A 45 12.85 5.42 -21.18
N GLY A 46 13.58 5.67 -22.27
CA GLY A 46 14.94 5.17 -22.44
C GLY A 46 15.93 5.79 -21.44
N LEU A 47 15.74 7.08 -21.12
CA LEU A 47 16.56 7.78 -20.15
C LEU A 47 16.26 7.33 -18.72
N ALA A 48 14.98 7.18 -18.36
CA ALA A 48 14.54 6.62 -17.09
C ALA A 48 15.13 5.21 -16.86
N LYS A 49 15.12 4.36 -17.89
CA LYS A 49 15.76 3.04 -17.82
C LYS A 49 17.24 3.13 -17.43
N SER A 50 17.96 4.16 -17.91
CA SER A 50 19.38 4.33 -17.59
C SER A 50 19.65 4.65 -16.13
N PHE A 51 18.67 5.21 -15.41
CA PHE A 51 18.76 5.48 -13.98
C PHE A 51 18.38 4.27 -13.11
N LEU A 52 18.00 3.14 -13.71
CA LEU A 52 17.73 1.91 -12.96
C LEU A 52 19.02 1.12 -12.71
N CYS A 53 19.13 0.46 -11.56
CA CYS A 53 20.22 -0.49 -11.32
C CYS A 53 20.20 -1.66 -12.32
N LYS A 54 21.30 -2.39 -12.40
CA LYS A 54 21.50 -3.46 -13.39
C LYS A 54 20.35 -4.48 -13.38
N GLU A 55 19.96 -4.96 -12.21
CA GLU A 55 18.91 -5.99 -12.05
C GLU A 55 17.55 -5.49 -12.55
N LEU A 56 17.26 -4.21 -12.37
CA LEU A 56 16.02 -3.59 -12.84
C LEU A 56 16.05 -3.31 -14.33
N ARG A 57 17.21 -2.98 -14.90
CA ARG A 57 17.39 -2.91 -16.37
C ARG A 57 17.18 -4.29 -17.00
N ASP A 58 17.73 -5.34 -16.41
CA ASP A 58 17.54 -6.72 -16.88
C ASP A 58 16.06 -7.14 -16.81
N TRP A 59 15.38 -6.79 -15.71
CA TRP A 59 13.93 -7.01 -15.56
C TRP A 59 13.12 -6.23 -16.62
N PHE A 60 13.47 -4.97 -16.88
CA PHE A 60 12.84 -4.15 -17.91
C PHE A 60 12.97 -4.81 -19.28
N ASP A 61 14.19 -5.25 -19.64
CA ASP A 61 14.46 -5.87 -20.93
C ASP A 61 13.75 -7.21 -21.10
N LEU A 62 13.66 -8.00 -20.04
CA LEU A 62 12.87 -9.23 -20.05
C LEU A 62 11.37 -8.96 -20.28
N ARG A 63 10.84 -7.87 -19.71
CA ARG A 63 9.45 -7.46 -19.94
C ARG A 63 9.19 -7.07 -21.40
N VAL A 64 10.07 -6.27 -21.99
CA VAL A 64 9.98 -5.88 -23.41
C VAL A 64 10.02 -7.12 -24.30
N LYS A 65 10.93 -8.07 -24.04
CA LYS A 65 11.03 -9.34 -24.80
C LYS A 65 9.77 -10.21 -24.71
N ARG A 66 8.98 -10.08 -23.65
CA ARG A 66 7.72 -10.81 -23.43
C ARG A 66 6.50 -10.04 -23.93
N SER A 67 6.67 -9.01 -24.76
CA SER A 67 5.60 -8.12 -25.22
C SER A 67 4.85 -7.42 -24.07
N MET A 68 5.49 -7.29 -22.90
CA MET A 68 5.00 -6.59 -21.72
C MET A 68 5.82 -5.31 -21.46
N GLY A 69 6.24 -4.65 -22.54
CA GLY A 69 6.95 -3.38 -22.49
C GLY A 69 6.09 -2.25 -21.92
N PHE A 70 6.68 -1.06 -21.84
CA PHE A 70 6.00 0.15 -21.38
C PHE A 70 5.79 1.07 -22.58
N ALA A 71 4.62 1.72 -22.66
CA ALA A 71 4.34 2.68 -23.72
C ALA A 71 5.22 3.93 -23.58
N ASP A 72 5.42 4.39 -22.34
CA ASP A 72 6.10 5.62 -22.00
C ASP A 72 6.65 5.57 -20.55
N TRP A 73 7.25 6.68 -20.11
CA TRP A 73 7.74 6.83 -18.74
C TRP A 73 6.61 6.70 -17.69
N PRO A 74 5.45 7.37 -17.81
CA PRO A 74 4.32 7.17 -16.90
C PRO A 74 3.92 5.71 -16.70
N ALA A 75 3.90 4.89 -17.76
CA ALA A 75 3.61 3.47 -17.64
C ALA A 75 4.66 2.70 -16.82
N LEU A 76 5.95 3.04 -16.96
CA LEU A 76 7.02 2.46 -16.13
C LEU A 76 6.88 2.90 -14.67
N TYR A 77 6.64 4.19 -14.44
CA TYR A 77 6.41 4.80 -13.13
C TYR A 77 5.32 4.05 -12.35
N GLU A 78 4.14 3.85 -12.95
CA GLU A 78 3.02 3.17 -12.30
C GLU A 78 3.40 1.75 -11.88
N VAL A 79 4.10 1.01 -12.73
CA VAL A 79 4.53 -0.35 -12.39
C VAL A 79 5.58 -0.38 -11.29
N LEU A 80 6.54 0.56 -11.27
CA LEU A 80 7.51 0.67 -10.19
C LEU A 80 6.82 1.04 -8.87
N ARG A 81 5.90 2.01 -8.89
CA ARG A 81 5.11 2.41 -7.73
C ARG A 81 4.30 1.24 -7.18
N ARG A 82 3.56 0.51 -8.01
CA ARG A 82 2.81 -0.69 -7.60
C ARG A 82 3.71 -1.76 -7.01
N ARG A 83 4.81 -2.08 -7.70
CA ARG A 83 5.75 -3.14 -7.31
C ARG A 83 6.40 -2.89 -5.95
N TYR A 84 6.78 -1.65 -5.66
CA TYR A 84 7.56 -1.33 -4.46
C TYR A 84 6.73 -0.72 -3.33
N LYS A 85 5.62 -0.02 -3.62
CA LYS A 85 4.75 0.61 -2.62
C LYS A 85 3.61 -0.30 -2.18
N GLU A 86 2.80 -0.83 -3.11
CA GLU A 86 1.56 -1.54 -2.76
C GLU A 86 1.81 -2.87 -2.06
N LYS A 87 2.80 -3.65 -2.53
CA LYS A 87 3.20 -4.90 -1.84
C LYS A 87 3.61 -4.64 -0.38
N HIS A 88 4.22 -3.49 -0.10
CA HIS A 88 4.60 -3.12 1.25
C HIS A 88 3.41 -2.67 2.09
N GLU A 89 2.59 -1.75 1.57
CA GLU A 89 1.41 -1.27 2.31
C GLU A 89 0.48 -2.42 2.67
N LYS A 90 0.33 -3.41 1.78
CA LYS A 90 -0.35 -4.67 2.10
C LYS A 90 0.29 -5.42 3.27
N ARG A 91 1.60 -5.65 3.23
CA ARG A 91 2.31 -6.37 4.32
C ARG A 91 2.24 -5.61 5.64
N LYS A 92 2.32 -4.29 5.59
CA LYS A 92 2.18 -3.41 6.76
C LYS A 92 0.76 -3.49 7.31
N ALA A 93 -0.25 -3.37 6.46
CA ALA A 93 -1.66 -3.50 6.86
C ALA A 93 -1.93 -4.85 7.52
N ARG A 94 -1.47 -5.98 6.92
CA ARG A 94 -1.63 -7.31 7.54
C ARG A 94 -0.94 -7.40 8.91
N LYS A 95 0.27 -6.87 9.07
CA LYS A 95 0.92 -6.81 10.39
C LYS A 95 0.14 -5.98 11.39
N GLN A 96 -0.42 -4.84 10.95
CA GLN A 96 -1.23 -3.97 11.81
C GLN A 96 -2.51 -4.68 12.25
N VAL A 97 -3.20 -5.36 11.33
CA VAL A 97 -4.40 -6.16 11.63
C VAL A 97 -4.10 -7.21 12.69
N LEU A 98 -3.06 -8.04 12.50
CA LEU A 98 -2.71 -9.09 13.45
C LEU A 98 -2.34 -8.55 14.85
N SER A 99 -1.86 -7.31 14.94
CA SER A 99 -1.58 -6.62 16.20
C SER A 99 -2.74 -5.77 16.75
N LEU A 100 -3.81 -5.58 15.97
CA LEU A 100 -4.92 -4.70 16.36
C LEU A 100 -5.72 -5.39 17.46
N ARG A 101 -6.05 -4.64 18.50
CA ARG A 101 -6.86 -5.13 19.63
C ARG A 101 -7.94 -4.11 19.97
N CYS A 102 -9.14 -4.59 20.26
CA CYS A 102 -10.26 -3.78 20.73
C CYS A 102 -10.01 -3.35 22.18
N THR A 103 -9.40 -2.18 22.36
CA THR A 103 -9.07 -1.59 23.68
C THR A 103 -10.07 -0.54 24.14
N GLY A 104 -10.94 -0.08 23.24
CA GLY A 104 -11.99 0.91 23.49
C GLY A 104 -13.37 0.33 23.13
N THR A 105 -14.14 1.09 22.35
CA THR A 105 -15.44 0.62 21.85
C THR A 105 -15.27 -0.28 20.63
N VAL A 106 -16.22 -1.19 20.41
CA VAL A 106 -16.27 -1.99 19.18
C VAL A 106 -16.40 -1.09 17.94
N ASP A 107 -17.13 0.02 18.01
CA ASP A 107 -17.25 0.97 16.89
C ASP A 107 -15.89 1.58 16.47
N ASP A 108 -15.06 1.98 17.43
CA ASP A 108 -13.70 2.48 17.16
C ASP A 108 -12.78 1.40 16.59
N TYR A 109 -12.94 0.17 17.06
CA TYR A 109 -12.21 -0.99 16.53
C TYR A 109 -12.62 -1.29 15.09
N ASN A 110 -13.93 -1.32 14.80
CA ASN A 110 -14.49 -1.57 13.48
C ASN A 110 -13.95 -0.57 12.45
N LYS A 111 -13.99 0.73 12.78
CA LYS A 111 -13.42 1.79 11.92
C LYS A 111 -11.94 1.55 11.61
N GLN A 112 -11.14 1.19 12.60
CA GLN A 112 -9.72 0.92 12.41
C GLN A 112 -9.47 -0.33 11.58
N PHE A 113 -10.20 -1.41 11.86
CA PHE A 113 -10.07 -2.67 11.15
C PHE A 113 -10.47 -2.51 9.68
N SER A 114 -11.64 -1.93 9.37
CA SER A 114 -12.11 -1.73 8.00
C SER A 114 -11.12 -0.92 7.16
N LEU A 115 -10.51 0.13 7.73
CA LEU A 115 -9.47 0.93 7.04
C LEU A 115 -8.21 0.12 6.71
N LEU A 116 -7.84 -0.85 7.56
CA LEU A 116 -6.71 -1.74 7.31
C LEU A 116 -7.07 -2.85 6.31
N ALA A 117 -8.27 -3.44 6.43
CA ALA A 117 -8.77 -4.49 5.54
C ALA A 117 -8.81 -4.03 4.07
N LEU A 118 -9.23 -2.78 3.81
CA LEU A 118 -9.19 -2.18 2.46
C LEU A 118 -7.79 -2.18 1.82
N ARG A 119 -6.72 -2.24 2.62
CA ARG A 119 -5.33 -2.27 2.13
C ARG A 119 -4.81 -3.70 1.91
N ILE A 120 -5.60 -4.73 2.22
CA ILE A 120 -5.25 -6.15 2.11
C ILE A 120 -6.00 -6.78 0.93
N THR A 121 -5.44 -6.64 -0.28
CA THR A 121 -6.14 -6.98 -1.54
C THR A 121 -6.18 -8.48 -1.91
N ASN A 122 -5.63 -9.40 -1.10
CA ASN A 122 -5.67 -10.85 -1.43
C ASN A 122 -5.83 -11.73 -0.18
N ALA A 123 -6.58 -11.27 0.83
CA ALA A 123 -7.06 -12.17 1.89
C ALA A 123 -8.40 -12.76 1.46
N SER A 124 -8.71 -13.99 1.88
CA SER A 124 -10.08 -14.49 1.80
C SER A 124 -10.97 -13.74 2.81
N GLU A 125 -12.29 -13.82 2.64
CA GLU A 125 -13.24 -13.35 3.67
C GLU A 125 -13.00 -14.08 5.00
N GLU A 126 -12.80 -15.40 4.95
CA GLU A 126 -12.48 -16.23 6.11
C GLU A 126 -11.24 -15.73 6.87
N ASP A 127 -10.13 -15.47 6.15
CA ASP A 127 -8.89 -14.92 6.73
C ASP A 127 -9.06 -13.53 7.36
N LEU A 128 -10.06 -12.76 6.90
CA LEU A 128 -10.37 -11.42 7.43
C LEU A 128 -11.27 -11.50 8.66
N ILE A 129 -12.24 -12.43 8.66
CA ILE A 129 -13.14 -12.69 9.78
C ILE A 129 -12.36 -13.23 10.97
N GLU A 130 -11.49 -14.22 10.76
CA GLU A 130 -10.64 -14.77 11.82
C GLU A 130 -9.77 -13.68 12.46
N ASP A 131 -9.01 -12.96 11.63
CA ASP A 131 -8.18 -11.81 12.06
C ASP A 131 -8.99 -10.75 12.83
N TYR A 132 -10.23 -10.49 12.40
CA TYR A 132 -11.13 -9.52 13.02
C TYR A 132 -11.59 -9.98 14.40
N ILE A 133 -12.01 -11.23 14.52
CA ILE A 133 -12.51 -11.83 15.77
C ILE A 133 -11.38 -11.96 16.80
N GLU A 134 -10.18 -12.37 16.38
CA GLU A 134 -8.99 -12.50 17.24
C GLU A 134 -8.57 -11.18 17.92
N GLY A 135 -9.01 -10.03 17.37
CA GLY A 135 -8.72 -8.73 17.96
C GLY A 135 -9.59 -8.37 19.17
N PHE A 136 -10.65 -9.12 19.46
CA PHE A 136 -11.57 -8.82 20.55
C PHE A 136 -11.13 -9.33 21.93
N LEU A 137 -11.75 -8.77 22.97
CA LEU A 137 -11.70 -9.34 24.32
C LEU A 137 -12.53 -10.64 24.37
N PRO A 138 -12.19 -11.60 25.26
CA PRO A 138 -12.76 -12.95 25.23
C PRO A 138 -14.29 -13.04 25.16
N GLY A 139 -15.00 -12.15 25.86
CA GLY A 139 -16.48 -12.13 25.85
C GLY A 139 -17.06 -11.76 24.49
N ILE A 140 -16.60 -10.66 23.89
CA ILE A 140 -17.08 -10.20 22.57
C ILE A 140 -16.63 -11.19 21.49
N MET A 141 -15.39 -11.69 21.60
CA MET A 141 -14.84 -12.71 20.71
C MET A 141 -15.76 -13.94 20.66
N TYR A 142 -16.09 -14.51 21.82
CA TYR A 142 -16.95 -15.69 21.91
C TYR A 142 -18.35 -15.46 21.34
N GLU A 143 -19.01 -14.35 21.70
CA GLU A 143 -20.37 -14.08 21.22
C GLU A 143 -20.40 -13.81 19.71
N THR A 144 -19.39 -13.12 19.18
CA THR A 144 -19.28 -12.83 17.74
C THR A 144 -19.02 -14.12 16.95
N ASP A 145 -18.07 -14.94 17.41
CA ASP A 145 -17.69 -16.20 16.77
C ASP A 145 -18.83 -17.23 16.76
N ARG A 146 -19.57 -17.35 17.87
CA ARG A 146 -20.72 -18.26 17.99
C ARG A 146 -21.82 -17.97 16.95
N MET A 147 -21.88 -16.76 16.43
CA MET A 147 -22.88 -16.39 15.43
C MET A 147 -22.48 -16.78 14.00
N GLU A 148 -21.26 -17.31 13.78
CA GLU A 148 -20.79 -17.82 12.48
C GLU A 148 -20.97 -16.80 11.32
N PRO A 149 -20.31 -15.62 11.36
CA PRO A 149 -20.35 -14.68 10.23
C PRO A 149 -19.74 -15.29 8.97
N ALA A 150 -20.41 -15.10 7.82
CA ALA A 150 -19.95 -15.58 6.52
C ALA A 150 -19.10 -14.55 5.77
N ILE A 151 -19.27 -13.27 6.09
CA ILE A 151 -18.53 -12.14 5.50
C ILE A 151 -18.14 -11.13 6.58
N LEU A 152 -17.12 -10.32 6.31
CA LEU A 152 -16.60 -9.32 7.26
C LEU A 152 -17.67 -8.31 7.70
N ASP A 153 -18.52 -7.84 6.79
CA ASP A 153 -19.59 -6.88 7.14
C ASP A 153 -20.57 -7.47 8.16
N GLU A 154 -20.89 -8.76 8.03
CA GLU A 154 -21.73 -9.47 8.99
C GLU A 154 -21.03 -9.63 10.34
N ALA A 155 -19.73 -9.92 10.36
CA ALA A 155 -18.94 -9.94 11.59
C ALA A 155 -18.92 -8.57 12.29
N ILE A 156 -18.88 -7.49 11.52
CA ILE A 156 -18.94 -6.10 12.02
C ILE A 156 -20.27 -5.81 12.74
N GLU A 157 -21.39 -6.15 12.11
CA GLU A 157 -22.72 -6.01 12.70
C GLU A 157 -22.87 -6.86 13.98
N LYS A 158 -22.51 -8.13 13.89
CA LYS A 158 -22.58 -9.10 14.99
C LYS A 158 -21.74 -8.70 16.21
N ALA A 159 -20.57 -8.11 16.00
CA ALA A 159 -19.73 -7.64 17.11
C ALA A 159 -20.37 -6.48 17.89
N LEU A 160 -21.09 -5.58 17.22
CA LEU A 160 -21.81 -4.49 17.87
C LEU A 160 -22.96 -5.03 18.73
N ASP A 161 -23.73 -5.97 18.18
CA ASP A 161 -24.82 -6.62 18.92
C ASP A 161 -24.29 -7.37 20.15
N SER A 162 -23.14 -8.04 20.01
CA SER A 162 -22.44 -8.73 21.10
C SER A 162 -22.03 -7.76 22.23
N GLU A 163 -21.47 -6.60 21.88
CA GLU A 163 -21.08 -5.58 22.85
C GLU A 163 -22.29 -5.05 23.63
N ILE A 164 -23.40 -4.78 22.94
CA ILE A 164 -24.66 -4.30 23.54
C ILE A 164 -25.22 -5.35 24.49
N TRP A 165 -25.30 -6.60 24.05
CA TRP A 165 -25.84 -7.70 24.86
C TRP A 165 -25.04 -7.91 26.15
N LEU A 166 -23.70 -7.93 26.07
CA LEU A 166 -22.83 -8.10 27.24
C LEU A 166 -22.95 -6.95 28.25
N LYS A 167 -23.08 -5.70 27.77
CA LYS A 167 -23.32 -4.53 28.63
C LYS A 167 -24.66 -4.64 29.37
N GLN A 168 -25.71 -5.11 28.69
CA GLN A 168 -27.02 -5.32 29.31
C GLN A 168 -27.01 -6.48 30.31
N ALA A 169 -26.34 -7.60 29.99
CA ALA A 169 -26.22 -8.75 30.88
C ALA A 169 -25.49 -8.39 32.18
N SER A 170 -24.38 -7.64 32.08
CA SER A 170 -23.59 -7.18 33.23
C SER A 170 -24.31 -6.15 34.11
N SER A 171 -25.28 -5.42 33.54
CA SER A 171 -26.09 -4.46 34.31
C SER A 171 -27.22 -5.10 35.11
N ARG A 172 -27.50 -6.39 34.86
CA ARG A 172 -28.57 -7.17 35.52
C ARG A 172 -28.05 -8.10 36.63
N SER A 173 -26.74 -8.27 36.72
CA SER A 173 -26.03 -9.03 37.77
C SER A 173 -25.64 -8.14 38.94
#